data_AF-A0A7G8BLB0-F1
#
_entry.id   AF-A0A7G8BLB0-F1
#
_cell.length_a   1.000
_cell.length_b   1.000
_cell.length_c   1.000
_cell.angle_alpha   90.00
_cell.angle_beta   90.00
_cell.angle_gamma   90.00
#
_symmetry.space_group_name_H-M   'P 1'
#
loop_
_entity.id
_entity.type
_entity.pdbx_description
1 polymer ?
#
loop_
_entity_poly.entity_id
_entity_poly.type
_entity_poly.pdbx_seq_one_letter_code
_entity_poly.pdbx_strand_id
1 'polypeptide(L)'
;MPLTENDVLVALRDVYDPEIPVNIVDLGLIYRVSVVPDPDAPGMIPKHRVEVDMSMTSPGCPLHGMIMDNVRNRLACIQEVGEAQVNLVWEPTWGPERISEAARKQLGIG
;
A
#
# COMPACT_ATOMS: atom_id res chain seq x y z
N MET A 1 -17.54 -11.59 4.14
CA MET A 1 -17.35 -10.34 4.92
C MET A 1 -16.92 -9.27 3.93
N PRO A 2 -17.32 -7.99 4.08
CA PRO A 2 -16.86 -6.94 3.18
C PRO A 2 -15.34 -6.76 3.30
N LEU A 3 -14.68 -6.36 2.22
CA LEU A 3 -13.26 -6.02 2.22
C LEU A 3 -13.04 -4.82 3.16
N THR A 4 -12.04 -4.90 4.03
CA THR A 4 -11.72 -3.81 4.96
C THR A 4 -10.38 -3.16 4.64
N GLU A 5 -10.16 -1.95 5.16
CA GLU A 5 -8.85 -1.27 5.07
C GLU A 5 -7.72 -2.12 5.66
N ASN A 6 -7.99 -2.86 6.75
CA ASN A 6 -7.01 -3.75 7.36
C ASN A 6 -6.63 -4.93 6.44
N ASP A 7 -7.59 -5.49 5.69
CA ASP A 7 -7.29 -6.57 4.74
C ASP A 7 -6.37 -6.08 3.61
N VAL A 8 -6.62 -4.84 3.14
CA VAL A 8 -5.75 -4.17 2.18
C VAL A 8 -4.34 -3.96 2.75
N LEU A 9 -4.22 -3.40 3.97
CA LEU A 9 -2.92 -3.21 4.63
C LEU A 9 -2.19 -4.54 4.84
N VAL A 10 -2.88 -5.60 5.25
CA VAL A 10 -2.29 -6.94 5.38
C VAL A 10 -1.78 -7.44 4.04
N ALA A 11 -2.56 -7.28 2.96
CA ALA A 11 -2.13 -7.68 1.62
C ALA A 11 -0.91 -6.88 1.13
N LEU A 12 -0.83 -5.59 1.46
CA LEU A 12 0.29 -4.72 1.07
C LEU A 12 1.59 -4.99 1.84
N ARG A 13 1.55 -5.77 2.94
CA ARG A 13 2.79 -6.24 3.60
C ARG A 13 3.61 -7.19 2.74
N ASP A 14 3.04 -7.77 1.69
CA ASP A 14 3.78 -8.59 0.72
C ASP A 14 4.58 -7.76 -0.29
N VAL A 15 4.41 -6.42 -0.28
CA VAL A 15 5.15 -5.50 -1.15
C VAL A 15 6.32 -4.91 -0.37
N TYR A 16 7.53 -5.15 -0.87
CA TYR A 16 8.79 -4.71 -0.27
C TYR A 16 9.41 -3.56 -1.06
N ASP A 17 10.10 -2.69 -0.33
CA ASP A 17 10.97 -1.70 -0.94
C ASP A 17 12.25 -2.41 -1.47
N PRO A 18 12.69 -2.14 -2.71
CA PRO A 18 13.86 -2.78 -3.30
C PRO A 18 15.19 -2.27 -2.73
N GLU A 19 15.20 -1.10 -2.10
CA GLU A 19 16.38 -0.49 -1.49
C GLU A 19 16.46 -0.80 0.01
N ILE A 20 15.31 -0.82 0.70
CA ILE A 20 15.20 -1.13 2.12
C ILE A 20 14.47 -2.46 2.30
N PRO A 21 15.06 -3.51 2.92
CA PRO A 21 14.48 -4.85 3.00
C PRO A 21 13.34 -4.96 4.04
N VAL A 22 12.34 -4.08 3.93
CA VAL A 22 11.15 -3.95 4.78
C VAL A 22 9.95 -3.68 3.88
N ASN A 23 8.76 -4.15 4.30
CA ASN A 23 7.54 -3.92 3.55
C ASN A 23 7.08 -2.46 3.63
N ILE A 24 6.35 -2.01 2.62
CA ILE A 24 5.92 -0.61 2.50
C ILE A 24 4.98 -0.15 3.63
N VAL A 25 4.28 -1.09 4.27
CA VAL A 25 3.38 -0.81 5.41
C VAL A 25 4.20 -0.52 6.66
N ASP A 26 5.17 -1.37 6.97
CA ASP A 26 6.04 -1.22 8.14
C ASP A 26 7.09 -0.12 7.97
N LEU A 27 7.43 0.25 6.73
CA LEU A 27 8.16 1.49 6.42
C LEU A 27 7.32 2.75 6.64
N GLY A 28 6.00 2.62 6.79
CA GLY A 28 5.10 3.75 6.98
C GLY A 28 4.90 4.58 5.71
N LEU A 29 5.07 3.95 4.53
CA LEU A 29 4.86 4.58 3.22
C LEU A 29 3.38 4.69 2.86
N ILE A 30 2.50 3.87 3.46
CA ILE A 30 1.05 3.96 3.28
C ILE A 30 0.47 5.03 4.20
N TYR A 31 -0.21 6.02 3.62
CA TYR A 31 -0.75 7.17 4.34
C TYR A 31 -2.25 7.08 4.52
N ARG A 32 -2.93 6.62 3.47
CA ARG A 32 -4.37 6.43 3.46
C ARG A 32 -4.71 5.18 2.69
N VAL A 33 -5.67 4.43 3.22
CA VAL A 33 -6.38 3.39 2.49
C VAL A 33 -7.86 3.73 2.57
N SER A 34 -8.56 3.73 1.45
CA SER A 34 -10.01 3.89 1.41
C SER A 34 -10.60 2.72 0.66
N VAL A 35 -11.61 2.09 1.25
CA VAL A 35 -12.32 0.97 0.65
C VAL A 35 -13.80 1.35 0.56
N VAL A 36 -14.30 1.50 -0.66
CA VAL A 36 -15.67 1.94 -0.93
C VAL A 36 -16.40 0.84 -1.71
N PRO A 37 -17.63 0.45 -1.33
CA PRO A 37 -18.40 -0.52 -2.10
C PRO A 37 -18.60 -0.05 -3.56
N ASP A 38 -18.50 -0.98 -4.50
CA ASP A 38 -18.75 -0.74 -5.92
C ASP A 38 -19.97 -1.54 -6.39
N PRO A 39 -21.20 -1.00 -6.21
CA PRO A 39 -22.43 -1.74 -6.49
C PRO A 39 -22.63 -2.03 -7.99
N ASP A 40 -22.00 -1.24 -8.85
CA ASP A 40 -22.11 -1.34 -10.31
C ASP A 40 -21.06 -2.29 -10.92
N ALA A 41 -20.14 -2.83 -10.10
CA ALA A 41 -19.10 -3.72 -10.58
C ALA A 41 -19.68 -5.06 -11.06
N PRO A 42 -19.24 -5.57 -12.23
CA PRO A 42 -19.69 -6.86 -12.72
C PRO A 42 -19.13 -8.01 -11.88
N GLY A 43 -19.95 -9.03 -11.61
CA GLY A 43 -19.52 -10.25 -10.94
C GLY A 43 -20.60 -10.82 -10.01
N MET A 44 -20.32 -12.01 -9.46
CA MET A 44 -21.22 -12.67 -8.50
C MET A 44 -20.88 -12.32 -7.04
N ILE A 45 -19.83 -11.53 -6.83
CA ILE A 45 -19.27 -11.22 -5.51
C ILE A 45 -19.20 -9.70 -5.36
N PRO A 46 -19.62 -9.14 -4.21
CA PRO A 46 -19.52 -7.70 -3.95
C PRO A 46 -18.08 -7.21 -4.14
N LYS A 47 -17.92 -6.18 -4.96
CA LYS A 47 -16.63 -5.54 -5.23
C LYS A 47 -16.51 -4.22 -4.50
N HIS A 48 -15.28 -3.74 -4.39
CA HIS A 48 -14.94 -2.47 -3.77
C HIS A 48 -13.94 -1.73 -4.67
N ARG A 49 -14.03 -0.41 -4.68
CA ARG A 49 -12.97 0.48 -5.18
C ARG A 49 -12.01 0.73 -4.03
N VAL A 50 -10.73 0.51 -4.28
CA VAL A 50 -9.67 0.71 -3.29
C VAL A 50 -8.79 1.86 -3.75
N GLU A 51 -8.67 2.86 -2.90
CA GLU A 51 -7.72 3.97 -3.07
C GLU A 51 -6.61 3.84 -2.04
N VAL A 52 -5.36 3.91 -2.50
CA VAL A 52 -4.19 3.91 -1.65
C VAL A 52 -3.39 5.17 -1.92
N ASP A 53 -3.29 6.04 -0.91
CA ASP A 53 -2.37 7.17 -0.93
C ASP A 53 -1.08 6.73 -0.24
N MET A 54 0.02 6.78 -0.97
CA MET A 54 1.33 6.38 -0.48
C MET A 54 2.40 7.40 -0.81
N SER A 55 3.49 7.40 -0.04
CA SER A 55 4.68 8.20 -0.30
C SER A 55 5.88 7.32 -0.64
N MET A 56 7.04 7.94 -0.87
CA MET A 56 8.30 7.26 -1.18
C MET A 56 9.40 7.78 -0.26
N THR A 57 10.44 6.96 -0.08
CA THR A 57 11.60 7.28 0.76
C THR A 57 12.43 8.44 0.22
N SER A 58 12.42 8.65 -1.10
CA SER A 58 13.12 9.73 -1.78
C SER A 58 12.32 10.25 -2.99
N PRO A 59 12.53 11.48 -3.46
CA PRO A 59 11.93 11.97 -4.69
C PRO A 59 12.72 11.51 -5.93
N GLY A 60 12.02 11.17 -7.02
CA GLY A 60 12.64 10.97 -8.35
C GLY A 60 13.37 9.65 -8.60
N CYS A 61 13.32 8.67 -7.70
CA CYS A 61 13.91 7.35 -7.94
C CYS A 61 13.11 6.56 -9.01
N PRO A 62 13.76 5.97 -10.02
CA PRO A 62 13.08 5.17 -11.05
C PRO A 62 12.37 3.92 -10.48
N LEU A 63 12.78 3.47 -9.28
CA LEU A 63 12.22 2.30 -8.61
C LEU A 63 10.78 2.53 -8.09
N HIS A 64 10.33 3.79 -7.96
CA HIS A 64 8.97 4.10 -7.53
C HIS A 64 7.89 3.48 -8.42
N GLY A 65 8.13 3.45 -9.73
CA GLY A 65 7.21 2.82 -10.69
C GLY A 65 7.00 1.35 -10.37
N MET A 66 8.10 0.64 -10.07
CA MET A 66 8.06 -0.78 -9.71
C MET A 66 7.29 -1.03 -8.41
N ILE A 67 7.48 -0.19 -7.38
CA ILE A 67 6.72 -0.31 -6.13
C ILE A 67 5.23 -0.08 -6.38
N MET A 68 4.87 0.99 -7.10
CA MET A 68 3.47 1.29 -7.42
C MET A 68 2.82 0.16 -8.23
N ASP A 69 3.53 -0.42 -9.19
CA ASP A 69 3.04 -1.54 -9.97
C ASP A 69 2.88 -2.80 -9.12
N ASN A 70 3.80 -3.07 -8.19
CA ASN A 70 3.67 -4.15 -7.23
C ASN A 70 2.45 -3.97 -6.31
N VAL A 71 2.18 -2.74 -5.86
CA VAL A 71 0.97 -2.41 -5.09
C VAL A 71 -0.28 -2.68 -5.91
N ARG A 72 -0.36 -2.15 -7.14
CA ARG A 72 -1.53 -2.36 -8.03
C ARG A 72 -1.75 -3.85 -8.31
N ASN A 73 -0.68 -4.57 -8.65
CA ASN A 73 -0.73 -6.01 -8.92
C ASN A 73 -1.19 -6.79 -7.68
N ARG A 74 -0.71 -6.42 -6.50
CA ARG A 74 -1.11 -7.08 -5.27
C ARG A 74 -2.58 -6.86 -4.94
N LEU A 75 -3.08 -5.63 -5.11
CA LEU A 75 -4.50 -5.31 -4.91
C LEU A 75 -5.38 -6.01 -5.94
N ALA A 76 -4.93 -6.12 -7.20
CA ALA A 76 -5.65 -6.82 -8.25
C ALA A 76 -5.81 -8.33 -7.99
N CYS A 77 -4.96 -8.93 -7.16
CA CYS A 77 -5.09 -10.33 -6.73
C CYS A 77 -6.19 -10.55 -5.68
N ILE A 78 -6.74 -9.48 -5.09
CA ILE A 78 -7.83 -9.57 -4.11
C ILE A 78 -9.16 -9.64 -4.88
N GLN A 79 -9.89 -10.75 -4.72
CA GLN A 79 -11.10 -11.03 -5.50
C GLN A 79 -12.21 -9.99 -5.26
N GLU A 80 -12.24 -9.36 -4.10
CA GLU A 80 -13.20 -8.31 -3.72
C GLU A 80 -12.82 -6.93 -4.24
N VAL A 81 -11.64 -6.76 -4.84
CA VAL A 81 -11.22 -5.50 -5.47
C VAL A 81 -11.75 -5.47 -6.91
N GLY A 82 -12.48 -4.40 -7.23
CA GLY A 82 -12.96 -4.12 -8.59
C GLY A 82 -12.02 -3.15 -9.31
N GLU A 83 -11.68 -2.05 -8.65
CA GLU A 83 -10.75 -1.04 -9.12
C GLU A 83 -9.74 -0.70 -8.01
N ALA A 84 -8.48 -0.52 -8.38
CA ALA A 84 -7.41 -0.11 -7.49
C ALA A 84 -6.73 1.15 -8.02
N GLN A 85 -6.85 2.25 -7.28
CA GLN A 85 -6.17 3.50 -7.56
C GLN A 85 -5.04 3.70 -6.56
N VAL A 86 -3.84 3.96 -7.07
CA VAL A 86 -2.65 4.21 -6.24
C VAL A 86 -2.16 5.61 -6.55
N ASN A 87 -2.24 6.49 -5.55
CA ASN A 87 -1.83 7.88 -5.64
C ASN A 87 -0.51 8.08 -4.89
N LEU A 88 0.41 8.82 -5.52
CA LEU A 88 1.66 9.21 -4.90
C LEU A 88 1.49 10.59 -4.26
N VAL A 89 1.61 10.65 -2.94
CA VAL A 89 1.54 11.87 -2.14
C VAL A 89 2.91 12.21 -1.57
N TRP A 90 3.27 13.50 -1.63
CA TRP A 90 4.54 14.01 -1.10
C TRP A 90 4.39 14.79 0.20
N GLU A 91 3.16 15.14 0.56
CA GLU A 91 2.83 15.86 1.78
C GLU A 91 1.87 15.04 2.66
N PRO A 92 2.18 14.84 3.95
CA PRO A 92 3.44 15.22 4.61
C PRO A 92 4.66 14.42 4.08
N THR A 93 5.84 15.05 4.04
CA THR A 93 7.07 14.35 3.61
C THR A 93 7.31 13.12 4.46
N TRP A 94 7.68 12.00 3.83
CA TRP A 94 8.06 10.80 4.56
C TRP A 94 9.37 11.03 5.31
N GLY A 95 9.47 10.47 6.52
CA GLY A 95 10.69 10.44 7.31
C GLY A 95 10.81 9.14 8.12
N PRO A 96 12.03 8.77 8.55
CA PRO A 96 12.28 7.51 9.27
C PRO A 96 11.47 7.34 10.56
N GLU A 97 10.97 8.43 11.16
CA GLU A 97 10.02 8.44 12.28
C GLU A 97 8.74 7.63 12.01
N ARG A 98 8.37 7.44 10.75
CA ARG A 98 7.20 6.65 10.35
C ARG A 98 7.44 5.14 10.34
N ILE A 99 8.69 4.69 10.39
CA ILE A 99 9.03 3.26 10.39
C ILE A 99 8.54 2.63 11.70
N SER A 100 7.82 1.51 11.58
CA SER A 100 7.27 0.77 12.73
C SER A 100 8.36 0.29 13.67
N GLU A 101 8.04 0.11 14.96
CA GLU A 101 9.00 -0.38 15.96
C GLU A 101 9.58 -1.74 15.57
N ALA A 102 8.75 -2.62 14.98
CA ALA A 102 9.19 -3.92 14.49
C ALA A 102 10.22 -3.80 13.36
N ALA A 103 9.97 -2.93 12.38
CA ALA A 103 10.91 -2.68 11.30
C ALA A 103 12.18 -1.97 11.77
N ARG A 104 12.10 -1.06 12.75
CA ARG A 104 13.29 -0.43 13.37
C ARG A 104 14.21 -1.45 14.02
N LYS A 105 13.65 -2.42 14.74
CA LYS A 105 14.41 -3.54 15.33
C LYS A 105 15.05 -4.41 14.24
N GLN A 106 14.31 -4.71 13.17
CA GLN A 106 14.85 -5.47 12.03
C GLN A 106 16.02 -4.75 11.34
N LEU A 107 15.95 -3.42 11.24
CA LEU A 107 16.98 -2.58 10.64
C LEU A 107 18.14 -2.25 11.61
N GLY A 108 18.04 -2.62 12.89
CA GLY A 108 19.07 -2.35 13.90
C GLY A 108 19.20 -0.88 14.31
N ILE A 109 18.13 -0.09 14.15
CA ILE A 109 18.08 1.37 14.42
C ILE A 109 17.16 1.72 15.60
N GLY A 110 16.84 0.75 16.46
CA GLY A 110 15.90 0.86 17.58
C GLY A 110 16.50 0.45 18.92
#